data_AF-A0A1Y1UUX0-F1
#
_entry.id   AF-A0A1Y1UUX0-F1
#
_cell.length_a   1.000
_cell.length_b   1.000
_cell.length_c   1.000
_cell.angle_alpha   90.00
_cell.angle_beta   90.00
_cell.angle_gamma   90.00
#
_symmetry.space_group_name_H-M   'P 1'
#
loop_
_entity.id
_entity.type
_entity.pdbx_description
1 polymer ?
#
loop_
_entity_poly.entity_id
_entity_poly.type
_entity_poly.pdbx_seq_one_letter_code
_entity_poly.pdbx_strand_id
1 'polypeptide(L)'
;MSSALAANPLTSGQLLGEVSFSATSYRPSRYIMGGGARYPYPKIVWSPAGGWWSRPSNWRTNTAMTAVVITGIGAAVWKWSAAHEERPVAPVKPIPSRYWSQTARDAGIRME
;
A
#
# COMPACT_ATOMS: atom_id res chain seq x y z
N MET A 1 56.71 -71.14 -2.23
CA MET A 1 55.81 -70.62 -1.18
C MET A 1 54.79 -69.74 -1.90
N SER A 2 53.57 -70.24 -2.08
CA SER A 2 52.34 -69.66 -1.48
C SER A 2 52.16 -68.19 -1.89
N SER A 3 51.16 -67.78 -2.66
CA SER A 3 49.74 -68.10 -2.45
C SER A 3 48.90 -67.69 -3.67
N ALA A 4 47.86 -68.48 -3.93
CA ALA A 4 46.73 -68.17 -4.80
C ALA A 4 45.83 -67.07 -4.21
N LEU A 5 44.78 -66.73 -4.98
CA LEU A 5 43.55 -66.02 -4.55
C LEU A 5 43.74 -64.50 -4.31
N ALA A 6 42.81 -63.60 -4.60
CA ALA A 6 41.43 -63.72 -5.03
C ALA A 6 41.02 -62.37 -5.64
N ALA A 7 39.87 -62.40 -6.31
CA ALA A 7 39.10 -61.30 -6.85
C ALA A 7 39.16 -59.95 -6.09
N ASN A 8 39.15 -58.86 -6.85
CA ASN A 8 38.63 -57.58 -6.39
C ASN A 8 37.19 -57.74 -5.88
N PRO A 9 36.84 -57.03 -4.80
CA PRO A 9 35.61 -56.25 -4.90
C PRO A 9 35.84 -54.81 -4.43
N LEU A 10 35.55 -53.89 -5.34
CA LEU A 10 35.07 -52.53 -5.14
C LEU A 10 35.02 -52.05 -3.67
N THR A 11 36.01 -51.26 -3.25
CA THR A 11 35.82 -50.28 -2.18
C THR A 11 35.69 -48.92 -2.83
N SER A 12 34.48 -48.67 -3.32
CA SER A 12 33.99 -47.37 -3.78
C SER A 12 34.08 -46.37 -2.63
N GLY A 13 35.08 -45.48 -2.61
CA GLY A 13 35.07 -44.49 -1.54
C GLY A 13 36.20 -43.47 -1.40
N GLN A 14 37.28 -43.46 -2.20
CA GLN A 14 38.45 -42.67 -1.76
C GLN A 14 39.15 -41.78 -2.78
N LEU A 15 38.71 -41.62 -4.03
CA LEU A 15 39.39 -40.67 -4.91
C LEU A 15 38.41 -39.86 -5.77
N LEU A 16 38.49 -38.55 -5.57
CA LEU A 16 37.97 -37.43 -6.37
C LEU A 16 36.62 -36.83 -5.95
N GLY A 17 36.71 -35.86 -5.03
CA GLY A 17 35.85 -34.67 -5.00
C GLY A 17 34.54 -34.83 -4.25
N GLU A 18 34.50 -34.39 -2.99
CA GLU A 18 33.24 -33.99 -2.37
C GLU A 18 32.65 -32.83 -3.17
N VAL A 19 31.74 -33.16 -4.09
CA VAL A 19 30.85 -32.18 -4.69
C VAL A 19 29.86 -31.79 -3.59
N SER A 20 30.27 -30.80 -2.80
CA SER A 20 29.36 -30.05 -1.93
C SER A 20 28.26 -29.47 -2.81
N PHE A 21 27.14 -30.18 -2.89
CA PHE A 21 25.92 -29.65 -3.48
C PHE A 21 25.39 -28.62 -2.50
N SER A 22 25.88 -27.39 -2.63
CA SER A 22 25.20 -26.24 -2.05
C SER A 22 23.82 -26.23 -2.66
N ALA A 23 22.82 -26.64 -1.88
CA ALA A 23 21.42 -26.46 -2.18
C ALA A 23 21.21 -24.96 -2.37
N THR A 24 21.44 -24.49 -3.60
CA THR A 24 21.08 -23.17 -4.04
C THR A 24 19.59 -23.09 -3.79
N SER A 25 19.23 -22.36 -2.75
CA SER A 25 17.87 -22.26 -2.28
C SER A 25 17.02 -21.87 -3.47
N TYR A 26 16.14 -22.76 -3.91
CA TYR A 26 15.09 -22.42 -4.85
C TYR A 26 14.27 -21.31 -4.17
N ARG A 27 14.60 -20.06 -4.49
CA ARG A 27 13.76 -18.92 -4.17
C ARG A 27 12.72 -18.92 -5.27
N PRO A 28 11.48 -19.41 -5.05
CA PRO A 28 10.45 -19.23 -6.05
C PRO A 28 10.39 -17.74 -6.33
N SER A 29 10.67 -17.35 -7.58
CA SER A 29 10.45 -15.99 -8.01
C SER A 29 9.01 -15.67 -7.63
N ARG A 30 8.83 -14.67 -6.77
CA ARG A 30 7.52 -14.09 -6.50
C ARG A 30 7.08 -13.48 -7.82
N TYR A 31 6.48 -14.28 -8.69
CA TYR A 31 5.95 -13.81 -9.96
C TYR A 31 4.91 -12.73 -9.61
N ILE A 32 5.27 -11.47 -9.86
CA ILE A 32 4.34 -10.36 -9.78
C ILE A 32 3.37 -10.57 -10.95
N MET A 33 2.27 -11.25 -10.68
CA MET A 33 1.17 -11.39 -11.61
C MET A 33 0.46 -10.03 -11.69
N GLY A 34 0.87 -9.17 -12.62
CA GLY A 34 0.18 -7.89 -12.81
C GLY A 34 0.90 -6.89 -13.71
N GLY A 35 0.49 -6.84 -14.98
CA GLY A 35 0.91 -5.85 -15.97
C GLY A 35 1.06 -6.51 -17.32
N GLY A 36 0.01 -6.46 -18.16
CA GLY A 36 0.04 -6.95 -19.54
C GLY A 36 1.17 -6.32 -20.36
N ALA A 37 1.40 -6.84 -21.57
CA ALA A 37 2.49 -6.42 -22.45
C ALA A 37 2.56 -4.87 -22.53
N ARG A 38 3.71 -4.31 -22.09
CA ARG A 38 3.98 -2.87 -22.15
C ARG A 38 4.73 -2.58 -23.45
N TYR A 39 4.21 -1.66 -24.24
CA TYR A 39 4.87 -1.19 -25.45
C TYR A 39 5.95 -0.15 -25.13
N PRO A 40 7.00 -0.02 -25.96
CA PRO A 40 7.97 1.07 -25.84
C PRO A 40 7.27 2.43 -25.90
N TYR A 41 7.66 3.34 -25.02
CA TYR A 41 7.10 4.69 -24.95
C TYR A 41 8.19 5.70 -24.58
N PRO A 42 8.08 6.96 -25.03
CA PRO A 42 9.05 8.00 -24.73
C PRO A 42 9.02 8.35 -23.24
N LYS A 43 10.18 8.28 -22.55
CA LYS A 43 10.30 8.56 -21.11
C LYS A 43 10.39 10.04 -20.76
N ILE A 44 10.71 10.88 -21.75
CA ILE A 44 10.92 12.32 -21.56
C ILE A 44 9.60 13.11 -21.51
N VAL A 45 8.51 12.51 -21.96
CA VAL A 45 7.21 13.19 -22.03
C VAL A 45 6.61 13.24 -20.63
N TRP A 46 6.45 14.44 -20.11
CA TRP A 46 5.79 14.70 -18.84
C TRP A 46 4.34 15.12 -19.06
N SER A 47 3.45 14.64 -18.20
CA SER A 47 2.05 15.04 -18.18
C SER A 47 1.56 15.08 -16.73
N PRO A 48 0.75 16.09 -16.35
CA PRO A 48 0.36 16.30 -14.95
C PRO A 48 -0.46 15.14 -14.37
N ALA A 49 -1.23 14.44 -15.19
CA ALA A 49 -2.04 13.28 -14.79
C ALA A 49 -1.24 11.96 -14.72
N GLY A 50 0.05 11.97 -15.10
CA GLY A 50 0.85 10.77 -15.32
C GLY A 50 0.99 10.43 -16.82
N GLY A 51 1.70 9.33 -17.10
CA GLY A 51 1.98 8.86 -18.45
C GLY A 51 1.71 7.37 -18.60
N TRP A 52 2.40 6.72 -19.52
CA TRP A 52 2.20 5.30 -19.79
C TRP A 52 2.59 4.41 -18.60
N TRP A 53 1.62 3.62 -18.12
CA TRP A 53 1.74 2.67 -17.00
C TRP A 53 2.38 3.27 -15.73
N SER A 54 1.98 4.50 -15.37
CA SER A 54 2.48 5.17 -14.18
C SER A 54 2.17 4.41 -12.90
N ARG A 55 3.21 3.81 -12.30
CA ARG A 55 3.17 3.23 -10.95
C ARG A 55 4.35 3.77 -10.14
N PRO A 56 4.29 5.02 -9.63
CA PRO A 56 5.35 5.57 -8.82
C PRO A 56 5.56 4.70 -7.58
N SER A 57 6.82 4.52 -7.15
CA SER A 57 7.16 3.73 -5.97
C SER A 57 6.45 4.25 -4.70
N ASN A 58 6.25 5.57 -4.63
CA ASN A 58 5.76 6.27 -3.45
C ASN A 58 4.27 6.64 -3.53
N TRP A 59 3.47 5.91 -4.33
CA TRP A 59 2.03 6.21 -4.52
C TRP A 59 1.27 6.29 -3.18
N ARG A 60 1.62 5.43 -2.22
CA ARG A 60 0.95 5.37 -0.90
C ARG A 60 1.11 6.67 -0.12
N THR A 61 2.34 7.16 -0.01
CA THR A 61 2.65 8.40 0.72
C THR A 61 2.03 9.60 0.01
N ASN A 62 2.08 9.65 -1.32
CA ASN A 62 1.51 10.77 -2.08
C ASN A 62 -0.01 10.85 -1.92
N THR A 63 -0.71 9.70 -1.97
CA THR A 63 -2.15 9.65 -1.74
C THR A 63 -2.50 9.95 -0.29
N ALA A 64 -1.71 9.46 0.67
CA ALA A 64 -1.92 9.77 2.09
C ALA A 64 -1.81 11.27 2.36
N MET A 65 -0.77 11.93 1.83
CA MET A 65 -0.62 13.39 1.96
C MET A 65 -1.78 14.14 1.31
N THR A 66 -2.20 13.73 0.11
CA THR A 66 -3.34 14.35 -0.58
C THR A 66 -4.62 14.23 0.25
N ALA A 67 -4.89 13.05 0.82
CA ALA A 67 -6.05 12.82 1.67
C ALA A 67 -6.01 13.67 2.96
N VAL A 68 -4.84 13.82 3.58
CA VAL A 68 -4.64 14.68 4.75
C VAL A 68 -4.94 16.13 4.40
N VAL A 69 -4.43 16.64 3.27
CA VAL A 69 -4.67 18.02 2.85
C VAL A 69 -6.15 18.27 2.58
N ILE A 70 -6.82 17.38 1.83
CA ILE A 70 -8.26 17.50 1.54
C ILE A 70 -9.08 17.50 2.84
N THR A 71 -8.78 16.59 3.75
CA THR A 71 -9.48 16.48 5.04
C THR A 71 -9.22 17.70 5.92
N GLY A 72 -7.98 18.22 5.93
CA GLY A 72 -7.62 19.42 6.68
C GLY A 72 -8.37 20.67 6.19
N ILE A 73 -8.42 20.88 4.87
CA ILE A 73 -9.19 21.98 4.28
C ILE A 73 -10.68 21.80 4.56
N GLY A 74 -11.23 20.60 4.34
CA GLY A 74 -12.63 20.30 4.61
C GLY A 74 -13.04 20.56 6.06
N ALA A 75 -12.20 20.17 7.02
CA ALA A 75 -12.43 20.42 8.45
C ALA A 75 -12.37 21.92 8.80
N ALA A 76 -11.46 22.68 8.18
CA ALA A 76 -11.37 24.12 8.38
C ALA A 76 -12.61 24.86 7.84
N VAL A 77 -13.01 24.53 6.61
CA VAL A 77 -14.22 25.10 5.98
C VAL A 77 -15.47 24.72 6.77
N TRP A 78 -15.57 23.48 7.23
CA TRP A 78 -16.67 23.05 8.09
C TRP A 78 -16.70 23.85 9.39
N LYS A 79 -15.59 23.99 10.10
CA LYS A 79 -15.54 24.78 11.35
C LYS A 79 -15.99 26.21 11.12
N TRP A 80 -15.53 26.83 10.03
CA TRP A 80 -15.92 28.18 9.65
C TRP A 80 -17.41 28.27 9.33
N SER A 81 -17.94 27.34 8.52
CA SER A 81 -19.35 27.24 8.17
C SER A 81 -20.24 27.03 9.40
N ALA A 82 -19.83 26.16 10.32
CA ALA A 82 -20.57 25.86 11.54
C ALA A 82 -20.66 27.06 12.50
N ALA A 83 -19.63 27.90 12.52
CA ALA A 83 -19.60 29.13 13.32
C ALA A 83 -20.45 30.26 12.70
N HIS A 84 -20.57 30.32 11.37
CA HIS A 84 -21.35 31.35 10.67
C HIS A 84 -22.82 30.94 10.43
N GLU A 85 -23.21 29.73 10.83
CA GLU A 85 -24.58 29.29 10.67
C GLU A 85 -25.48 29.91 11.75
N GLU A 86 -26.13 31.02 11.40
CA GLU A 86 -27.12 31.69 12.24
C GLU A 86 -28.54 31.19 11.97
N ARG A 87 -29.27 30.84 13.04
CA ARG A 87 -30.68 30.46 12.98
C ARG A 87 -31.52 31.37 13.89
N PRO A 88 -32.24 32.37 13.35
CA PRO A 88 -33.06 33.26 14.17
C PRO A 88 -34.28 32.55 14.79
N VAL A 89 -34.71 31.42 14.23
CA VAL A 89 -35.83 30.62 14.74
C VAL A 89 -35.42 29.16 14.91
N ALA A 90 -35.78 28.58 16.05
CA ALA A 90 -35.53 27.19 16.37
C ALA A 90 -36.29 26.25 15.41
N PRO A 91 -35.66 25.16 14.91
CA PRO A 91 -36.35 24.19 14.07
C PRO A 91 -37.46 23.46 14.83
N VAL A 92 -38.64 23.35 14.23
CA VAL A 92 -39.79 22.59 14.76
C VAL A 92 -39.54 21.07 14.73
N LYS A 93 -38.61 20.61 13.89
CA LYS A 93 -38.24 19.20 13.70
C LYS A 93 -36.75 19.00 13.96
N PRO A 94 -36.29 17.80 14.37
CA PRO A 94 -34.88 17.51 14.51
C PRO A 94 -34.22 17.48 13.12
N ILE A 95 -33.30 18.43 12.88
CA ILE A 95 -32.52 18.52 11.64
C ILE A 95 -31.06 18.21 12.00
N PRO A 96 -30.35 17.31 11.28
CA PRO A 96 -28.99 16.90 11.63
C PRO A 96 -27.97 18.03 11.73
N SER A 97 -28.12 19.10 10.94
CA SER A 97 -27.22 20.26 10.99
C SER A 97 -27.26 21.02 12.31
N ARG A 98 -28.31 20.83 13.14
CA ARG A 98 -28.42 21.49 14.45
C ARG A 98 -27.27 21.14 15.39
N TYR A 99 -26.78 19.89 15.34
CA TYR A 99 -25.79 19.40 16.30
C TYR A 99 -24.47 20.19 16.22
N TRP A 100 -24.19 20.81 15.07
CA TRP A 100 -22.87 21.38 14.77
C TRP A 100 -22.93 22.92 14.69
N SER A 101 -24.13 23.50 14.58
CA SER A 101 -24.32 24.95 14.52
C SER A 101 -24.17 25.62 15.89
N GLN A 102 -23.49 26.78 15.93
CA GLN A 102 -23.26 27.54 17.15
C GLN A 102 -24.58 28.05 17.74
N THR A 103 -25.48 28.60 16.91
CA THR A 103 -26.77 29.12 17.36
C THR A 103 -27.67 28.06 18.00
N ALA A 104 -27.69 26.82 17.48
CA ALA A 104 -28.50 25.76 18.09
C ALA A 104 -27.91 25.26 19.43
N ARG A 105 -26.59 25.38 19.64
CA ARG A 105 -25.93 25.10 20.92
C ARG A 105 -26.26 26.18 21.95
N ASP A 106 -26.13 27.45 21.56
CA ASP A 106 -26.32 28.60 22.45
C ASP A 106 -27.79 28.83 22.82
N ALA A 107 -28.73 28.51 21.92
CA ALA A 107 -30.17 28.55 22.19
C ALA A 107 -30.65 27.47 23.19
N GLY A 108 -29.75 26.63 23.73
CA GLY A 108 -30.08 25.66 24.78
C GLY A 108 -31.09 24.60 24.36
N ILE A 109 -31.30 24.40 23.06
CA ILE A 109 -32.28 23.45 22.52
C ILE A 109 -31.68 22.05 22.66
N ARG A 110 -31.77 21.51 23.88
CA ARG A 110 -31.32 20.21 24.40
C ARG A 110 -30.77 19.27 23.33
N MET A 111 -29.45 19.13 23.36
CA MET A 111 -28.72 18.04 22.72
C MET A 111 -28.79 16.85 23.70
N GLU A 112 -29.95 16.21 23.79
CA GLU A 112 -30.11 14.92 24.46
C GLU A 112 -29.93 13.78 23.45
#